data_AF-A0A7X8FIK7-F1
#
_entry.id   AF-A0A7X8FIK7-F1
#
_cell.length_a   1.000
_cell.length_b   1.000
_cell.length_c   1.000
_cell.angle_alpha   90.00
_cell.angle_beta   90.00
_cell.angle_gamma   90.00
#
_symmetry.space_group_name_H-M   'P 1'
#
loop_
_entity.id
_entity.type
_entity.pdbx_description
1 polymer ?
#
loop_
_entity_poly.entity_id
_entity_poly.type
_entity_poly.pdbx_seq_one_letter_code
_entity_poly.pdbx_strand_id
1 'polypeptide(L)'
;MLNIIRYPTIVITILAFIATAISGCSSSRTSLPGEPSSTRERKDLYYFHSGDSTWIIRPVTEAGKHYAGIIYKAEDISRNPRVRIYAEPLTSVTVENGRLTVPMENIVKVENHRIGPGVIIGSIGVLGLLFLLPAIL
;
A
#
# COMPACT_ATOMS: atom_id res chain seq x y z
N MET A 1 5.78 -35.31 41.81
CA MET A 1 4.80 -34.79 40.82
C MET A 1 5.30 -33.45 40.32
N LEU A 2 5.81 -33.35 39.09
CA LEU A 2 6.09 -32.05 38.46
C LEU A 2 6.03 -32.23 36.94
N ASN A 3 4.86 -31.97 36.37
CA ASN A 3 4.63 -32.03 34.92
C ASN A 3 4.77 -30.60 34.36
N ILE A 4 5.98 -30.02 34.45
CA ILE A 4 6.24 -28.61 34.13
C ILE A 4 6.82 -28.38 32.72
N ILE A 5 7.07 -29.44 31.95
CA ILE A 5 7.79 -29.32 30.66
C ILE A 5 6.88 -29.72 29.50
N ARG A 6 5.82 -28.95 29.20
CA ARG A 6 5.09 -29.05 27.91
C ARG A 6 4.54 -27.73 27.35
N TYR A 7 4.44 -26.68 28.15
CA TYR A 7 3.93 -25.37 27.71
C TYR A 7 4.89 -24.54 26.84
N PRO A 8 6.21 -24.44 27.10
CA PRO A 8 7.07 -23.57 26.30
C PRO A 8 7.22 -24.10 24.87
N THR A 9 7.17 -25.42 24.67
CA THR A 9 7.34 -26.04 23.35
C THR A 9 6.18 -25.68 22.42
N ILE A 10 4.93 -25.74 22.92
CA ILE A 10 3.72 -25.43 22.14
C ILE A 10 3.72 -23.97 21.68
N VAL A 11 4.03 -23.05 22.60
CA VAL A 11 4.12 -21.61 22.32
C VAL A 11 5.20 -21.32 21.28
N ILE A 12 6.37 -21.94 21.40
CA ILE A 12 7.47 -21.79 20.44
C ILE A 12 7.09 -22.34 19.05
N THR A 13 6.41 -23.49 18.96
CA THR A 13 5.92 -24.01 17.67
C THR A 13 4.88 -23.10 17.02
N ILE A 14 3.96 -22.53 17.79
CA ILE A 14 2.94 -21.61 17.25
C ILE A 14 3.62 -20.32 16.76
N LEU A 15 4.58 -19.78 17.53
CA LEU A 15 5.34 -18.59 17.12
C LEU A 15 6.15 -18.84 15.83
N ALA A 16 6.80 -20.01 15.72
CA ALA A 16 7.57 -20.39 14.54
C ALA A 16 6.67 -20.61 13.31
N PHE A 17 5.48 -21.18 13.49
CA PHE A 17 4.50 -21.35 12.42
C PHE A 17 3.95 -20.00 11.94
N ILE A 18 3.70 -19.05 12.84
CA ILE A 18 3.29 -17.69 12.49
C ILE A 18 4.42 -16.96 11.76
N ALA A 19 5.67 -17.04 12.24
CA ALA A 19 6.82 -16.41 11.59
C ALA A 19 7.08 -16.95 10.18
N THR A 20 6.88 -18.24 9.94
CA THR A 20 7.03 -18.88 8.62
C THR A 20 5.85 -18.60 7.69
N ALA A 21 4.62 -18.50 8.23
CA ALA A 21 3.43 -18.13 7.45
C ALA A 21 3.45 -16.67 6.98
N ILE A 22 4.01 -15.74 7.77
CA ILE A 22 4.10 -14.31 7.39
C ILE A 22 5.30 -14.04 6.45
N SER A 23 6.36 -14.85 6.51
CA SER A 23 7.53 -14.71 5.63
C SER A 23 7.34 -15.30 4.23
N GLY A 24 6.27 -16.07 4.00
CA GLY A 24 5.93 -16.68 2.72
C GLY A 24 5.18 -15.77 1.74
N CYS A 25 5.70 -14.58 1.38
CA CYS A 25 5.46 -13.95 0.06
C CYS A 25 6.32 -12.69 -0.16
N SER A 26 7.65 -12.78 -0.07
CA SER A 26 8.53 -11.74 -0.63
C SER A 26 9.24 -12.30 -1.85
N SER A 27 8.70 -12.05 -3.04
CA SER A 27 9.41 -12.30 -4.29
C SER A 27 10.51 -11.23 -4.42
N SER A 28 11.70 -11.53 -3.91
CA SER A 28 12.91 -10.76 -4.21
C SER A 28 13.36 -11.15 -5.62
N ARG A 29 12.96 -10.34 -6.62
CA ARG A 29 13.63 -10.36 -7.93
C ARG A 29 15.00 -9.72 -7.77
N THR A 30 16.04 -10.53 -7.91
CA THR A 30 17.43 -10.10 -8.05
C THR A 30 17.53 -9.26 -9.34
N SER A 31 17.66 -7.94 -9.21
CA SER A 31 17.98 -7.05 -10.33
C SER A 31 19.49 -6.89 -10.42
N LEU A 32 20.08 -7.29 -11.55
CA LEU A 32 21.50 -7.09 -11.84
C LEU A 32 21.78 -5.59 -12.08
N PRO A 33 22.96 -5.08 -11.68
CA PRO A 33 23.32 -3.67 -11.89
C PRO A 33 23.59 -3.44 -13.39
N GLY A 34 22.83 -2.53 -14.02
CA GLY A 34 23.10 -2.08 -15.38
C GLY A 34 22.04 -2.40 -16.43
N GLU A 35 20.96 -3.08 -16.09
CA GLU A 35 19.84 -3.29 -17.02
C GLU A 35 18.94 -2.03 -17.04
N PRO A 36 18.77 -1.35 -18.19
CA PRO A 36 17.85 -0.22 -18.28
C PRO A 36 16.42 -0.74 -18.08
N SER A 37 15.90 -0.61 -16.86
CA SER A 37 14.60 -1.13 -16.49
C SER A 37 13.49 -0.27 -17.12
N SER A 38 13.05 -0.63 -18.32
CA SER A 38 11.80 -0.14 -18.94
C SER A 38 10.55 -0.44 -18.10
N THR A 39 10.71 -1.19 -17.00
CA THR A 39 9.66 -1.55 -16.03
C THR A 39 9.65 -0.68 -14.76
N ARG A 40 10.65 0.17 -14.49
CA ARG A 40 10.63 1.05 -13.30
C ARG A 40 9.62 2.19 -13.43
N GLU A 41 9.45 2.73 -14.63
CA GLU A 41 8.57 3.89 -14.82
C GLU A 41 7.09 3.58 -14.59
N ARG A 42 6.65 2.34 -14.80
CA ARG A 42 5.22 1.97 -14.70
C ARG A 42 4.75 1.59 -13.29
N LYS A 43 5.58 1.70 -12.26
CA LYS A 43 5.25 1.16 -10.92
C LYS A 43 4.34 2.03 -10.07
N ASP A 44 4.21 3.32 -10.38
CA ASP A 44 3.55 4.29 -9.49
C ASP A 44 2.40 5.02 -10.20
N LEU A 45 1.52 4.26 -10.85
CA LEU A 45 0.27 4.78 -11.43
C LEU A 45 -0.86 4.69 -10.42
N TYR A 46 -1.61 5.79 -10.27
CA TYR A 46 -2.75 5.94 -9.37
C TYR A 46 -4.03 6.26 -10.18
N TYR A 47 -5.18 5.86 -9.66
CA TYR A 47 -6.44 6.44 -10.12
C TYR A 47 -6.68 7.77 -9.42
N PHE A 48 -7.08 8.77 -10.18
CA PHE A 48 -7.51 10.06 -9.67
C PHE A 48 -8.97 10.26 -10.05
N HIS A 49 -9.82 10.43 -9.06
CA HIS A 49 -11.26 10.60 -9.20
C HIS A 49 -11.66 12.01 -8.81
N SER A 50 -12.53 12.64 -9.59
CA SER A 50 -13.19 13.88 -9.20
C SER A 50 -14.56 13.98 -9.85
N GLY A 51 -15.62 14.04 -9.04
CA GLY A 51 -16.99 13.84 -9.52
C GLY A 51 -17.10 12.55 -10.33
N ASP A 52 -17.64 12.65 -11.54
CA ASP A 52 -17.79 11.52 -12.47
C ASP A 52 -16.54 11.25 -13.33
N SER A 53 -15.49 12.05 -13.19
CA SER A 53 -14.28 11.93 -14.01
C SER A 53 -13.21 11.10 -13.31
N THR A 54 -12.53 10.26 -14.09
CA THR A 54 -11.43 9.43 -13.60
C THR A 54 -10.24 9.50 -14.56
N TRP A 55 -9.05 9.75 -14.03
CA TRP A 55 -7.80 9.73 -14.75
C TRP A 55 -6.84 8.72 -14.15
N ILE A 56 -5.93 8.21 -14.97
CA ILE A 56 -4.81 7.41 -14.49
C ILE A 56 -3.59 8.31 -14.55
N ILE A 57 -2.96 8.51 -13.40
CA ILE A 57 -1.89 9.49 -13.27
C ILE A 57 -0.65 8.87 -12.64
N ARG A 58 0.51 9.39 -13.03
CA ARG A 58 1.74 9.23 -12.25
C ARG A 58 1.92 10.49 -11.42
N PRO A 59 1.91 10.43 -10.08
CA PRO A 59 2.17 11.59 -9.25
C PRO A 59 3.53 12.20 -9.59
N VAL A 60 3.60 13.52 -9.56
CA VAL A 60 4.86 14.25 -9.66
C VAL A 60 5.13 14.86 -8.30
N THR A 61 6.33 14.64 -7.79
CA THR A 61 6.75 15.22 -6.52
C THR A 61 6.99 16.70 -6.73
N GLU A 62 6.05 17.52 -6.27
CA GLU A 62 6.20 18.97 -6.23
C GLU A 62 6.07 19.46 -4.80
N ALA A 63 6.99 20.35 -4.40
CA ALA A 63 6.86 21.10 -3.17
C ALA A 63 5.88 22.24 -3.42
N GLY A 64 4.75 22.26 -2.70
CA GLY A 64 3.78 23.34 -2.87
C GLY A 64 2.39 23.04 -2.30
N LYS A 65 1.45 23.92 -2.68
CA LYS A 65 0.04 23.87 -2.28
C LYS A 65 -0.84 23.03 -3.20
N HIS A 66 -0.26 22.41 -4.23
CA HIS A 66 -1.01 21.65 -5.23
C HIS A 66 -0.48 20.23 -5.29
N TYR A 67 -1.39 19.28 -5.48
CA TYR A 67 -1.09 17.96 -5.95
C TYR A 67 -0.99 17.99 -7.48
N ALA A 68 -0.09 17.21 -8.05
CA ALA A 68 0.09 17.13 -9.49
C ALA A 68 0.44 15.71 -9.96
N GLY A 69 0.04 15.40 -11.20
CA GLY A 69 0.33 14.13 -11.83
C GLY A 69 0.30 14.21 -13.35
N ILE A 70 1.07 13.33 -14.02
CA ILE A 70 1.04 13.18 -15.47
C ILE A 70 -0.03 12.15 -15.84
N ILE A 71 -0.92 12.49 -16.78
CA ILE A 71 -2.02 11.64 -17.23
C ILE A 71 -1.49 10.58 -18.21
N TYR A 72 -1.92 9.34 -18.00
CA TYR A 72 -1.63 8.18 -18.85
C TYR A 72 -2.89 7.64 -19.50
N LYS A 73 -2.77 7.13 -20.72
CA LYS A 73 -3.86 6.43 -21.40
C LYS A 73 -4.00 5.01 -20.84
N ALA A 74 -5.22 4.51 -20.84
CA ALA A 74 -5.53 3.17 -20.33
C ALA A 74 -4.79 2.05 -21.10
N GLU A 75 -4.60 2.24 -22.41
CA GLU A 75 -3.93 1.30 -23.32
C GLU A 75 -2.46 1.03 -22.94
N ASP A 76 -1.80 1.99 -22.29
CA ASP A 76 -0.38 1.92 -21.94
C ASP A 76 -0.11 1.16 -20.62
N ILE A 77 -1.17 0.66 -19.97
CA ILE A 77 -1.12 0.20 -18.59
C ILE A 77 -1.21 -1.33 -18.54
N SER A 78 -0.13 -1.95 -18.05
CA SER A 78 -0.06 -3.41 -17.90
C SER A 78 -0.58 -3.92 -16.56
N ARG A 79 -0.82 -3.04 -15.57
CA ARG A 79 -1.25 -3.41 -14.22
C ARG A 79 -2.20 -2.38 -13.64
N ASN A 80 -3.24 -2.87 -12.98
CA ASN A 80 -4.25 -2.04 -12.35
C ASN A 80 -3.66 -1.20 -11.18
N PRO A 81 -3.77 0.14 -11.20
CA PRO A 81 -3.42 1.02 -10.09
C PRO A 81 -4.08 0.61 -8.77
N ARG A 82 -3.31 0.69 -7.68
CA ARG A 82 -3.79 0.28 -6.34
C ARG A 82 -4.19 1.45 -5.44
N VAL A 83 -3.65 2.63 -5.76
CA VAL A 83 -3.93 3.85 -5.03
C VAL A 83 -5.01 4.60 -5.79
N ARG A 84 -6.00 5.09 -5.03
CA ARG A 84 -7.06 5.96 -5.54
C ARG A 84 -7.00 7.26 -4.77
N ILE A 85 -6.98 8.37 -5.49
CA ILE A 85 -7.05 9.72 -4.94
C ILE A 85 -8.39 10.28 -5.37
N TYR A 86 -9.09 10.93 -4.45
CA TYR A 86 -10.37 11.57 -4.69
C TYR A 86 -10.23 13.05 -4.38
N ALA A 87 -10.70 13.89 -5.29
CA ALA A 87 -10.69 15.33 -5.14
C ALA A 87 -12.07 15.92 -5.46
N GLU A 88 -12.47 16.97 -4.75
CA GLU A 88 -13.73 17.67 -4.97
C GLU A 88 -13.58 19.18 -4.78
N PRO A 89 -14.30 20.01 -5.54
CA PRO A 89 -15.17 19.66 -6.67
C PRO A 89 -14.37 19.44 -7.97
N LEU A 90 -14.99 18.88 -9.01
CA LEU A 90 -14.36 18.69 -10.34
C LEU A 90 -13.77 19.99 -10.91
N THR A 91 -14.37 21.14 -10.61
CA THR A 91 -13.89 22.45 -11.07
C THR A 91 -12.55 22.88 -10.46
N SER A 92 -12.07 22.20 -9.42
CA SER A 92 -10.74 22.42 -8.83
C SER A 92 -9.61 21.70 -9.56
N VAL A 93 -9.95 20.79 -10.48
CA VAL A 93 -8.99 20.00 -11.24
C VAL A 93 -8.64 20.73 -12.53
N THR A 94 -7.38 21.10 -12.68
CA THR A 94 -6.85 21.71 -13.90
C THR A 94 -6.09 20.67 -14.69
N VAL A 95 -6.35 20.60 -16.00
CA VAL A 95 -5.64 19.70 -16.92
C VAL A 95 -5.02 20.51 -18.04
N GLU A 96 -3.69 20.56 -18.07
CA GLU A 96 -2.91 21.30 -19.07
C GLU A 96 -1.74 20.45 -19.55
N ASN A 97 -1.53 20.37 -20.87
CA ASN A 97 -0.40 19.66 -21.48
C ASN A 97 -0.22 18.21 -20.99
N GLY A 98 -1.33 17.49 -20.75
CA GLY A 98 -1.30 16.11 -20.24
C GLY A 98 -0.92 16.00 -18.76
N ARG A 99 -0.89 17.12 -18.02
CA ARG A 99 -0.67 17.19 -16.59
C ARG A 99 -1.97 17.57 -15.89
N LEU A 100 -2.29 16.84 -14.83
CA LEU A 100 -3.37 17.14 -13.90
C LEU A 100 -2.77 17.87 -12.68
N THR A 101 -3.38 18.97 -12.27
CA THR A 101 -3.08 19.68 -11.02
C THR A 101 -4.36 19.96 -10.25
N VAL A 102 -4.26 19.96 -8.93
CA VAL A 102 -5.39 20.24 -8.03
C VAL A 102 -4.85 20.84 -6.73
N PRO A 103 -5.52 21.83 -6.12
CA PRO A 103 -5.14 22.32 -4.80
C PRO A 103 -5.21 21.20 -3.75
N MET A 104 -4.26 21.18 -2.82
CA MET A 104 -4.16 20.09 -1.84
C MET A 104 -5.36 20.05 -0.90
N GLU A 105 -5.94 21.20 -0.58
CA GLU A 105 -7.16 21.35 0.21
C GLU A 105 -8.40 20.72 -0.42
N ASN A 106 -8.37 20.47 -1.73
CA ASN A 106 -9.44 19.82 -2.47
C ASN A 106 -9.27 18.29 -2.56
N ILE A 107 -8.16 17.73 -2.07
CA ILE A 107 -8.00 16.28 -1.93
C ILE A 107 -8.79 15.81 -0.72
N VAL A 108 -9.89 15.10 -0.96
CA VAL A 108 -10.81 14.67 0.11
C VAL A 108 -10.47 13.28 0.66
N LYS A 109 -9.85 12.42 -0.15
CA LYS A 109 -9.57 11.04 0.26
C LYS A 109 -8.43 10.42 -0.54
N VAL A 110 -7.64 9.58 0.14
CA VAL A 110 -6.63 8.73 -0.50
C VAL A 110 -6.81 7.30 0.03
N GLU A 111 -6.99 6.35 -0.88
CA GLU A 111 -7.14 4.93 -0.55
C GLU A 111 -5.99 4.11 -1.14
N ASN A 112 -5.54 3.11 -0.40
CA ASN A 112 -4.58 2.13 -0.87
C ASN A 112 -5.13 0.71 -0.68
N HIS A 113 -5.50 0.06 -1.78
CA HIS A 113 -6.07 -1.28 -1.77
C HIS A 113 -5.04 -2.39 -1.45
N ARG A 114 -3.78 -2.05 -1.16
CA ARG A 114 -2.76 -3.02 -0.70
C ARG A 114 -2.95 -3.44 0.76
N ILE A 115 -3.58 -2.61 1.60
CA ILE A 115 -3.79 -2.92 3.02
C ILE A 115 -5.09 -3.71 3.14
N GLY A 116 -4.99 -5.03 3.07
CA GLY A 116 -6.13 -5.91 3.31
C GLY A 116 -6.56 -5.88 4.77
N PRO A 117 -7.86 -6.02 5.09
CA PRO A 117 -8.35 -6.09 6.47
C PRO A 117 -7.68 -7.21 7.27
N GLY A 118 -7.22 -8.28 6.62
CA GLY A 118 -6.44 -9.35 7.24
C GLY A 118 -5.09 -8.90 7.83
N VAL A 119 -4.44 -7.87 7.28
CA VAL A 119 -3.20 -7.31 7.83
C VAL A 119 -3.49 -6.57 9.14
N ILE A 120 -4.60 -5.83 9.18
CA ILE A 120 -5.05 -5.09 10.37
C ILE A 120 -5.45 -6.08 11.48
N ILE A 121 -6.27 -7.07 11.16
CA ILE A 121 -6.73 -8.09 12.12
C ILE A 121 -5.53 -8.91 12.64
N GLY A 122 -4.60 -9.29 11.76
CA GLY A 122 -3.37 -9.98 12.16
C GLY A 122 -2.53 -9.15 13.13
N SER A 123 -2.37 -7.85 12.88
CA SER A 123 -1.61 -6.97 13.76
C SER A 123 -2.27 -6.75 15.14
N ILE A 124 -3.60 -6.64 15.20
CA ILE A 124 -4.34 -6.52 16.47
C ILE A 124 -4.28 -7.83 17.27
N GLY A 125 -4.40 -8.98 16.59
CA GLY A 125 -4.29 -10.29 17.23
C GLY A 125 -2.91 -10.54 17.85
N VAL A 126 -1.83 -10.17 17.15
CA VAL A 126 -0.46 -10.29 17.68
C VAL A 126 -0.22 -9.36 18.86
N LEU A 127 -0.69 -8.10 18.79
CA LEU A 127 -0.60 -7.15 19.91
C LEU A 127 -1.41 -7.64 21.12
N GLY A 128 -2.62 -8.15 20.92
CA GLY A 128 -3.43 -8.74 22.00
C GLY A 128 -2.77 -9.94 22.67
N LEU A 129 -2.08 -10.79 21.90
CA LEU A 129 -1.33 -11.93 22.45
C LEU A 129 -0.13 -11.48 23.32
N LEU A 130 0.56 -10.42 22.92
CA LEU A 130 1.67 -9.85 23.68
C LEU A 130 1.20 -9.24 25.02
N PHE A 131 -0.01 -8.68 25.08
CA PHE A 131 -0.62 -8.20 26.32
C PHE A 131 -1.04 -9.30 27.29
N LEU A 132 -1.15 -10.55 26.82
CA LEU A 132 -1.45 -11.71 27.68
C LEU A 132 -0.20 -12.37 28.27
N LEU A 133 1.00 -12.07 27.76
CA LEU A 133 2.27 -12.55 28.33
C LEU A 133 2.46 -12.20 29.82
N PRO A 134 2.18 -10.97 30.31
CA PRO A 134 2.33 -10.65 31.73
C PRO A 134 1.25 -11.27 32.63
N ALA A 135 0.21 -11.91 32.08
CA ALA A 135 -0.82 -12.60 32.86
C ALA A 135 -0.52 -14.10 33.06
N ILE A 136 0.48 -14.64 32.36
CA ILE A 136 0.83 -16.07 32.36
C ILE A 136 2.21 -16.31 33.00
N LEU A 137 3.02 -15.26 33.21
CA LEU A 137 4.37 -15.31 33.78
C LEU A 137 4.36 -15.04 35.29
#